data_AF-A0A7Y3WYX0-F1
#
_entry.id   AF-A0A7Y3WYX0-F1
#
_cell.length_a   1.000
_cell.length_b   1.000
_cell.length_c   1.000
_cell.angle_alpha   90.00
_cell.angle_beta   90.00
_cell.angle_gamma   90.00
#
_symmetry.space_group_name_H-M   'P 1'
#
loop_
_entity.id
_entity.type
_entity.pdbx_description
1 polymer ?
#
loop_
_entity_poly.entity_id
_entity_poly.type
_entity_poly.pdbx_seq_one_letter_code
_entity_poly.pdbx_strand_id
1 'polypeptide(L)'
;MSTKLTGDYFDHVTATGDRWDLLAYRYYGDQYKQTVLIEANRDLFLDALAVPPLVLPHGITLKIPVIAEEASNTDLLPPWKRNNPVYGA
;
A
#
# COMPACT_ATOMS: atom_id res chain seq x y z
N MET A 1 -4.65 -10.49 -7.17
CA MET A 1 -4.39 -9.19 -7.81
C MET A 1 -2.92 -8.91 -7.61
N SER A 2 -2.12 -8.90 -8.68
CA SER A 2 -0.69 -8.59 -8.58
C SER A 2 -0.52 -7.07 -8.50
N THR A 3 0.06 -6.57 -7.41
CA THR A 3 0.31 -5.13 -7.24
C THR A 3 1.45 -4.72 -8.16
N LYS A 4 1.24 -3.71 -9.01
CA LYS A 4 2.26 -3.22 -9.94
C LYS A 4 3.08 -2.11 -9.28
N LEU A 5 4.40 -2.28 -9.20
CA LEU A 5 5.32 -1.27 -8.67
C LEU A 5 5.74 -0.30 -9.78
N THR A 6 5.86 0.99 -9.45
CA THR A 6 6.35 2.03 -10.38
C THR A 6 7.88 2.10 -10.41
N GLY A 7 8.54 1.70 -9.33
CA GLY A 7 9.99 1.78 -9.14
C GLY A 7 10.43 2.88 -8.17
N ASP A 8 9.57 3.88 -7.95
CA ASP A 8 9.76 4.92 -6.95
C ASP A 8 9.41 4.43 -5.53
N TYR A 9 9.94 5.10 -4.51
CA TYR A 9 9.61 4.85 -3.11
C TYR A 9 9.71 6.10 -2.25
N PHE A 10 9.07 6.07 -1.08
CA PHE A 10 9.21 7.05 -0.01
C PHE A 10 9.87 6.40 1.21
N ASP A 11 10.59 7.20 2.00
CA ASP A 11 11.11 6.77 3.29
C ASP A 11 10.11 7.08 4.41
N HIS A 12 9.86 6.10 5.28
CA HIS A 12 9.06 6.27 6.50
C HIS A 12 9.85 5.84 7.72
N VAL A 13 9.94 6.71 8.71
CA VAL A 13 10.56 6.38 10.00
C VAL A 13 9.47 5.83 10.92
N THR A 14 9.65 4.60 11.39
CA THR A 14 8.68 3.92 12.24
C THR A 14 8.52 4.58 13.59
N ALA A 15 7.27 4.74 14.02
CA ALA A 15 6.89 5.20 15.34
C ALA A 15 6.42 4.04 16.23
N THR A 16 6.34 4.29 17.54
CA THR A 16 5.81 3.30 18.48
C THR A 16 4.36 2.93 18.13
N GLY A 17 4.10 1.64 17.97
CA GLY A 17 2.76 1.13 17.63
C GLY A 17 2.52 1.01 16.12
N ASP A 18 3.48 1.37 15.26
CA ASP A 18 3.38 1.12 13.83
C ASP A 18 3.27 -0.39 13.56
N ARG A 19 2.37 -0.73 12.63
CA ARG A 19 2.15 -2.09 12.15
C ARG A 19 2.05 -2.08 10.63
N TRP A 20 2.39 -3.19 10.00
CA TRP A 20 2.34 -3.32 8.54
C TRP A 20 0.96 -3.04 7.95
N ASP A 21 -0.10 -3.56 8.58
CA ASP A 21 -1.49 -3.34 8.16
C ASP A 21 -1.90 -1.86 8.24
N LEU A 22 -1.48 -1.17 9.31
CA LEU A 22 -1.76 0.26 9.51
C LEU A 22 -1.00 1.13 8.50
N LEU A 23 0.27 0.82 8.24
CA LEU A 23 1.04 1.53 7.22
C LEU A 23 0.48 1.28 5.82
N ALA A 24 0.13 0.04 5.48
CA ALA A 24 -0.47 -0.27 4.19
C ALA A 24 -1.79 0.48 3.98
N TYR A 25 -2.64 0.56 5.02
CA TYR A 25 -3.86 1.35 4.97
C TYR A 25 -3.57 2.85 4.82
N ARG A 26 -2.59 3.38 5.56
CA ARG A 26 -2.21 4.80 5.50
C ARG A 26 -1.71 5.22 4.11
N TYR A 27 -0.87 4.41 3.49
CA TYR A 27 -0.20 4.77 2.22
C TYR A 27 -0.95 4.32 0.98
N TYR A 28 -1.70 3.22 1.06
CA TYR A 28 -2.37 2.62 -0.11
C TYR A 28 -3.89 2.51 0.04
N GLY A 29 -4.47 2.99 1.14
CA GLY A 29 -5.91 2.88 1.43
C GLY A 29 -6.39 1.44 1.69
N ASP A 30 -5.48 0.46 1.76
CA ASP A 30 -5.79 -0.96 1.78
C ASP A 30 -4.80 -1.74 2.64
N GLN A 31 -5.27 -2.22 3.79
CA GLN A 31 -4.48 -3.00 4.74
C GLN A 31 -3.93 -4.31 4.16
N TYR A 32 -4.61 -4.89 3.15
CA TYR A 32 -4.18 -6.15 2.54
C TYR A 32 -2.92 -5.99 1.69
N LYS A 33 -2.53 -4.74 1.38
CA LYS A 33 -1.27 -4.42 0.68
C LYS A 33 -0.04 -4.45 1.59
N GLN A 34 -0.16 -4.89 2.85
CA GLN A 34 0.97 -5.05 3.78
C GLN A 34 2.08 -5.96 3.24
N THR A 35 1.75 -6.97 2.42
CA THR A 35 2.74 -7.86 1.81
C THR A 35 3.73 -7.10 0.93
N VAL A 36 3.26 -6.04 0.24
CA VAL A 36 4.13 -5.18 -0.59
C VAL A 36 5.18 -4.48 0.28
N LEU A 37 4.78 -3.98 1.45
CA LEU A 37 5.70 -3.34 2.39
C LEU A 37 6.71 -4.34 2.97
N ILE A 38 6.23 -5.53 3.35
CA ILE A 38 7.07 -6.59 3.92
C ILE A 38 8.13 -7.05 2.92
N GLU A 39 7.74 -7.29 1.66
CA GLU A 39 8.65 -7.73 0.59
C GLU A 39 9.71 -6.66 0.29
N ALA A 40 9.30 -5.39 0.21
CA ALA A 40 10.20 -4.28 -0.10
C ALA A 40 11.23 -3.97 1.00
N ASN A 41 11.00 -4.44 2.22
CA ASN A 41 11.86 -4.23 3.39
C ASN A 41 12.41 -5.55 3.94
N ARG A 42 12.39 -6.61 3.14
CA ARG A 42 12.73 -7.96 3.61
C ARG A 42 14.20 -8.08 4.01
N ASP A 43 15.04 -7.25 3.43
CA ASP A 43 16.47 -7.12 3.70
C ASP A 43 16.78 -6.60 5.12
N LEU A 44 15.82 -5.95 5.78
CA LEU A 44 15.98 -5.48 7.17
C LEU A 44 15.94 -6.61 8.20
N PHE A 45 15.51 -7.81 7.81
CA PHE A 45 15.39 -8.97 8.70
C PHE A 45 16.47 -10.00 8.38
N LEU A 46 17.32 -10.29 9.36
CA LEU A 46 18.55 -11.09 9.23
C LEU A 46 18.36 -12.50 8.64
N ASP A 47 17.22 -13.13 8.91
CA ASP A 47 16.87 -14.46 8.39
C ASP A 47 15.74 -14.31 7.36
N ALA A 48 15.91 -14.89 6.18
CA ALA A 48 14.95 -14.88 5.07
C ALA A 48 13.65 -15.65 5.36
N LEU A 49 13.65 -16.55 6.34
CA LEU A 49 12.47 -17.32 6.78
C LEU A 49 11.87 -16.78 8.08
N ALA A 50 12.50 -15.80 8.73
CA ALA A 50 11.92 -15.17 9.91
C ALA A 50 10.58 -14.49 9.60
N VAL A 51 9.64 -14.64 10.51
CA VAL A 51 8.36 -13.94 10.48
C VAL A 51 8.62 -12.47 10.85
N PRO A 52 8.26 -11.49 10.00
CA PRO A 52 8.38 -10.08 10.35
C PRO A 52 7.59 -9.79 11.63
N PRO A 53 8.10 -8.89 12.50
CA PRO A 53 7.38 -8.54 13.71
C PRO A 53 6.05 -7.86 13.36
N LEU A 54 5.02 -8.17 14.15
CA LEU A 54 3.69 -7.56 13.97
C LEU A 54 3.71 -6.06 14.26
N VAL A 55 4.42 -5.67 15.33
CA VAL A 55 4.65 -4.28 15.72
C VAL A 55 6.09 -3.93 15.38
N LEU A 56 6.25 -2.86 14.61
CA LEU A 56 7.56 -2.43 14.12
C LEU A 56 8.35 -1.77 15.25
N PRO A 57 9.66 -2.05 15.35
CA PRO A 57 10.53 -1.32 16.26
C PRO A 57 10.53 0.17 15.89
N HIS A 58 10.57 1.05 16.89
CA HIS A 58 10.67 2.49 16.68
C HIS A 58 12.02 2.88 16.07
N GLY A 59 11.99 3.85 15.14
CA GLY A 59 13.19 4.51 14.60
C GLY A 59 13.85 3.79 13.41
N ILE A 60 13.20 2.78 12.83
CA ILE A 60 13.67 2.11 11.61
C ILE A 60 13.15 2.88 10.39
N THR A 61 13.98 3.04 9.37
CA THR A 61 13.54 3.62 8.10
C THR A 61 13.07 2.51 7.16
N LEU A 62 11.81 2.58 6.75
CA LEU A 62 11.18 1.67 5.80
C LEU A 62 11.05 2.33 4.44
N LYS A 63 11.28 1.55 3.38
CA LYS A 63 10.94 1.90 2.01
C LYS A 63 9.46 1.61 1.78
N ILE A 64 8.75 2.61 1.27
CA ILE A 64 7.33 2.51 0.90
C ILE A 64 7.24 2.63 -0.62
N PRO A 65 7.12 1.50 -1.35
CA PRO A 65 7.04 1.51 -2.81
C PRO A 65 5.83 2.27 -3.32
N VAL A 66 6.01 3.05 -4.38
CA VAL A 66 4.88 3.62 -5.13
C VAL A 66 4.27 2.52 -6.00
N ILE A 67 2.97 2.32 -5.84
CA ILE A 67 2.20 1.34 -6.60
C ILE A 67 1.36 2.03 -7.66
N ALA A 68 1.26 1.42 -8.84
CA ALA A 68 0.31 1.85 -9.85
C ALA A 68 -1.07 1.28 -9.49
N GLU A 69 -2.04 2.18 -9.32
CA GLU A 69 -3.43 1.81 -9.13
C GLU A 69 -4.18 2.04 -10.44
N GLU A 70 -4.82 0.99 -10.94
CA GLU A 70 -5.71 1.14 -12.10
C GLU A 70 -7.01 1.79 -11.63
N ALA A 71 -7.43 2.85 -12.34
CA ALA A 71 -8.68 3.50 -12.05
C ALA A 71 -9.82 2.48 -12.10
N SER A 72 -10.64 2.45 -11.06
CA SER A 72 -11.84 1.62 -11.02
C SER A 72 -12.75 1.98 -12.20
N ASN A 73 -13.30 0.96 -12.86
CA ASN A 73 -14.11 1.12 -14.06
C ASN A 73 -15.20 2.18 -13.83
N THR A 74 -15.08 3.31 -14.53
CA THR A 74 -15.99 4.46 -14.40
C THR A 74 -17.42 4.11 -14.78
N ASP A 75 -17.62 3.01 -15.52
CA ASP A 75 -18.95 2.52 -15.89
C ASP A 75 -19.73 1.94 -14.69
N LEU A 76 -19.03 1.56 -13.61
CA LEU A 76 -19.66 1.11 -12.36
C LEU A 76 -20.04 2.25 -11.43
N LEU A 77 -19.52 3.46 -11.69
CA LEU A 77 -19.93 4.64 -10.93
C LEU A 77 -21.39 4.97 -11.25
N PRO A 78 -22.17 5.47 -10.29
CA PRO A 78 -23.51 5.97 -10.59
C PRO A 78 -23.42 7.15 -11.58
N PRO A 79 -24.45 7.40 -12.41
CA PRO A 79 -24.38 8.37 -13.51
C PRO A 79 -23.84 9.74 -13.10
N TRP A 80 -24.25 10.25 -11.94
CA TRP A 80 -23.86 11.56 -11.38
C TRP A 80 -22.39 11.66 -10.92
N LYS A 81 -21.62 10.56 -10.90
CA LYS A 81 -20.16 10.56 -10.63
C LYS A 81 -19.31 10.29 -11.88
N ARG A 82 -19.92 10.19 -13.06
CA ARG A 82 -19.21 9.96 -14.33
C ARG A 82 -18.78 11.30 -14.93
N ASN A 83 -17.64 11.36 -15.62
CA ASN A 83 -17.17 12.58 -16.30
C ASN A 83 -18.12 13.05 -17.42
N ASN A 84 -18.95 12.16 -17.98
CA ASN A 84 -20.00 12.49 -18.94
C ASN A 84 -21.29 11.71 -18.60
N PRO A 85 -22.12 12.20 -17.67
CA PRO A 85 -23.36 11.53 -17.29
C PRO A 85 -24.36 11.56 -18.45
N VAL A 86 -24.69 10.40 -19.02
CA VAL A 86 -25.88 10.28 -19.87
C VAL A 86 -27.07 10.03 -18.96
N TYR A 87 -27.84 11.08 -18.69
CA TYR A 87 -29.18 10.95 -18.15
C TYR A 87 -30.08 10.59 -19.32
N GLY A 88 -30.80 9.46 -19.23
CA GLY A 88 -31.58 8.91 -20.34
C GLY A 88 -32.38 9.98 -21.10
N ALA A 89 -32.39 9.85 -22.43
CA ALA A 89 -33.14 10.69 -23.35
C ALA A 89 -34.66 10.59 -23.13
#